data_AF-A0A1F8VFW6-F1
#
_entry.id   AF-A0A1F8VFW6-F1
#
_cell.length_a   1.000
_cell.length_b   1.000
_cell.length_c   1.000
_cell.angle_alpha   90.00
_cell.angle_beta   90.00
_cell.angle_gamma   90.00
#
_symmetry.space_group_name_H-M   'P 1'
#
loop_
_entity.id
_entity.type
_entity.pdbx_description
1 polymer ?
#
loop_
_entity_poly.entity_id
_entity_poly.type
_entity_poly.pdbx_seq_one_letter_code
_entity_poly.pdbx_strand_id
1 'polypeptide(L)'
;MIELVMVVVILGVLAALALPQFVNLGSDARVATLNGLLGAVRTTMETVKVTTALRGSATSANPQLNFLNMQGSTIRLWNGYPDRWWDGIGMTLQGAPAIAGGGYLSTTPIVFNRFTFYGYGNSTLPGGDAGWVLADAPTPAHCSLAYNYGGTGQPQLILRTTGC
;
A
#
# COMPACT_ATOMS: atom_id res chain seq x y z
N MET A 1 29.79 -40.93 23.20
CA MET A 1 29.18 -39.84 24.00
C MET A 1 29.73 -38.47 23.61
N ILE A 2 31.06 -38.28 23.46
CA ILE A 2 31.66 -36.99 23.05
C ILE A 2 31.25 -36.51 21.65
N GLU A 3 30.96 -37.43 20.74
CA GLU A 3 30.53 -37.15 19.38
C GLU A 3 29.23 -36.34 19.33
N LEU A 4 28.24 -36.69 20.16
CA LEU A 4 26.98 -35.95 20.25
C LEU A 4 27.17 -34.56 20.87
N VAL A 5 28.07 -34.44 21.85
CA VAL A 5 28.40 -33.17 22.51
C VAL A 5 29.06 -32.20 21.53
N MET A 6 30.02 -32.67 20.72
CA MET A 6 30.68 -31.82 19.73
C MET A 6 29.69 -31.29 18.69
N VAL A 7 28.75 -32.11 18.23
CA VAL A 7 27.75 -31.71 17.22
C VAL A 7 26.84 -30.60 17.75
N VAL A 8 26.29 -30.74 18.96
CA VAL A 8 25.40 -29.70 19.51
C VAL A 8 26.14 -28.40 19.81
N VAL A 9 27.44 -28.46 20.17
CA VAL A 9 28.27 -27.26 20.35
C VAL A 9 28.48 -26.55 19.01
N ILE A 10 28.81 -27.28 17.95
CA ILE A 10 29.00 -26.70 16.62
C ILE A 10 27.68 -26.09 16.10
N LEU A 11 26.57 -26.82 16.22
CA LEU A 11 25.25 -26.30 15.83
C LEU A 11 24.87 -25.06 16.66
N GLY A 12 25.23 -25.02 17.95
CA GLY A 12 25.01 -23.86 18.81
C GLY A 12 25.75 -22.60 18.34
N VAL A 13 27.04 -22.74 17.97
CA VAL A 13 27.84 -21.59 17.46
C VAL A 13 27.32 -21.13 16.10
N LEU A 14 27.00 -22.06 15.19
CA LEU A 14 26.46 -21.71 13.87
C LEU A 14 25.11 -20.99 13.99
N ALA A 15 24.24 -21.42 14.90
CA ALA A 15 22.96 -20.77 15.16
C ALA A 15 23.13 -19.34 15.71
N ALA A 16 24.08 -19.14 16.63
CA ALA A 16 24.36 -17.83 17.22
C ALA A 16 24.84 -16.80 16.20
N LEU A 17 25.60 -17.22 15.18
CA LEU A 17 26.08 -16.33 14.12
C LEU A 17 25.03 -16.03 13.04
N ALA A 18 24.14 -16.98 12.74
CA ALA A 18 23.16 -16.82 11.67
C ALA A 18 21.91 -16.02 12.11
N LEU A 19 21.52 -16.12 13.38
CA LEU A 19 20.29 -15.51 13.90
C LEU A 19 20.18 -13.99 13.70
N PRO A 20 21.24 -13.17 13.92
CA PRO A 20 21.16 -11.73 13.70
C PRO A 20 20.81 -11.35 12.26
N GLN A 21 21.38 -12.07 11.29
CA GLN A 21 21.10 -11.84 9.87
C GLN A 21 19.67 -12.24 9.50
N PHE A 22 19.19 -13.38 10.02
CA PHE A 22 17.83 -13.87 9.74
C PHE A 22 16.74 -12.90 10.21
N VAL A 23 16.92 -12.22 11.35
CA VAL A 23 15.97 -11.22 11.84
C VAL A 23 15.89 -10.00 10.93
N ASN A 24 17.03 -9.50 10.45
CA ASN A 24 17.09 -8.31 9.59
C ASN A 24 16.47 -8.55 8.21
N LEU A 25 16.63 -9.76 7.63
CA LEU A 25 16.05 -10.11 6.33
C LEU A 25 14.53 -9.92 6.27
N GLY A 26 13.83 -10.16 7.38
CA GLY A 26 12.37 -9.97 7.46
C GLY A 26 11.96 -8.51 7.34
N SER A 27 12.65 -7.62 8.05
CA SER A 27 12.39 -6.17 7.98
C SER A 27 12.76 -5.62 6.61
N ASP A 28 13.95 -5.97 6.09
CA ASP A 28 14.42 -5.54 4.77
C ASP A 28 13.46 -5.97 3.65
N ALA A 29 12.92 -7.20 3.71
CA ALA A 29 11.97 -7.70 2.73
C ALA A 29 10.64 -6.90 2.74
N ARG A 30 10.14 -6.53 3.93
CA ARG A 30 8.93 -5.69 4.07
C ARG A 30 9.17 -4.29 3.54
N VAL A 31 10.32 -3.68 3.86
CA VAL A 31 10.71 -2.37 3.37
C VAL A 31 10.84 -2.37 1.85
N ALA A 32 11.50 -3.38 1.26
CA ALA A 32 11.60 -3.54 -0.19
C ALA A 32 10.21 -3.68 -0.85
N THR A 33 9.32 -4.46 -0.23
CA THR A 33 7.94 -4.66 -0.70
C THR A 33 7.14 -3.34 -0.71
N LEU A 34 7.26 -2.53 0.35
CA LEU A 34 6.60 -1.21 0.41
C LEU A 34 7.19 -0.21 -0.58
N ASN A 35 8.51 -0.24 -0.81
CA ASN A 35 9.13 0.59 -1.84
C ASN A 35 8.65 0.21 -3.25
N GLY A 36 8.48 -1.09 -3.51
CA GLY A 36 7.87 -1.58 -4.74
C GLY A 36 6.43 -1.08 -4.92
N LEU A 37 5.63 -1.12 -3.85
CA LEU A 37 4.28 -0.56 -3.84
C LEU A 37 4.28 0.94 -4.12
N LEU A 38 5.14 1.71 -3.44
CA LEU A 38 5.26 3.16 -3.64
C LEU A 38 5.57 3.49 -5.11
N GLY A 39 6.51 2.78 -5.72
CA GLY A 39 6.87 2.96 -7.13
C GLY A 39 5.70 2.66 -8.07
N ALA A 40 4.98 1.57 -7.83
CA ALA A 40 3.82 1.19 -8.64
C ALA A 40 2.70 2.24 -8.54
N VAL A 41 2.31 2.62 -7.32
CA VAL A 41 1.24 3.61 -7.07
C VAL A 41 1.60 4.96 -7.66
N ARG A 42 2.83 5.44 -7.44
CA ARG A 42 3.30 6.73 -7.96
C ARG A 42 3.25 6.78 -9.49
N THR A 43 3.74 5.73 -10.15
CA THR A 43 3.76 5.64 -11.62
C THR A 43 2.34 5.65 -12.19
N THR A 44 1.43 4.88 -11.59
CA THR A 44 0.04 4.85 -12.05
C THR A 44 -0.66 6.19 -11.78
N MET A 45 -0.41 6.83 -10.63
CA MET A 45 -0.96 8.16 -10.35
C MET A 45 -0.53 9.22 -11.36
N GLU A 46 0.75 9.23 -11.76
CA GLU A 46 1.27 10.12 -12.80
C GLU A 46 0.60 9.81 -14.16
N THR A 47 0.41 8.54 -14.49
CA THR A 47 -0.31 8.11 -15.70
C THR A 47 -1.77 8.54 -15.68
N VAL A 48 -2.48 8.39 -14.55
CA VAL A 48 -3.85 8.88 -14.35
C VAL A 48 -3.90 10.39 -14.53
N LYS A 49 -2.98 11.14 -13.94
CA LYS A 49 -2.91 12.60 -14.09
C LYS A 49 -2.73 13.03 -15.54
N VAL A 50 -1.83 12.38 -16.28
CA VAL A 50 -1.60 12.71 -17.70
C VAL A 50 -2.81 12.34 -18.56
N THR A 51 -3.37 11.14 -18.37
CA THR A 51 -4.52 10.67 -19.16
C THR A 51 -5.78 11.49 -18.89
N THR A 52 -6.01 11.91 -17.65
CA THR A 52 -7.14 12.81 -17.30
C THR A 52 -6.99 14.19 -17.92
N ALA A 53 -5.79 14.76 -17.91
CA ALA A 53 -5.50 16.03 -18.57
C ALA A 53 -5.71 15.94 -20.10
N LEU A 54 -5.30 14.83 -20.73
CA LEU A 54 -5.47 14.62 -22.16
C LEU A 54 -6.92 14.37 -22.59
N ARG A 55 -7.70 13.64 -21.78
CA ARG A 55 -9.09 13.30 -22.10
C ARG A 55 -10.09 14.41 -21.77
N GLY A 56 -9.65 15.48 -21.12
CA GLY A 56 -10.55 16.54 -20.64
C GLY A 56 -11.60 16.03 -19.65
N SER A 57 -11.41 14.84 -19.07
CA SER A 57 -12.31 14.26 -18.06
C SER A 57 -12.18 15.09 -16.78
N ALA A 58 -13.09 16.05 -16.68
CA ALA A 58 -12.98 17.24 -15.85
C ALA A 58 -12.52 17.00 -14.41
N THR A 59 -11.71 17.94 -13.95
CA THR A 59 -11.44 18.38 -12.59
C THR A 59 -12.72 18.72 -11.81
N SER A 60 -13.65 17.78 -11.75
CA SER A 60 -14.87 17.91 -10.97
C SER A 60 -14.53 17.72 -9.50
N ALA A 61 -14.93 18.69 -8.68
CA ALA A 61 -14.83 18.60 -7.23
C ALA A 61 -15.75 17.52 -6.64
N ASN A 62 -16.66 16.96 -7.44
CA ASN A 62 -17.54 15.88 -7.02
C ASN A 62 -16.95 14.49 -7.39
N PRO A 63 -16.40 13.75 -6.41
CA PRO A 63 -15.84 12.40 -6.63
C PRO A 63 -16.89 11.35 -7.00
N GLN A 64 -18.19 11.66 -6.91
CA GLN A 64 -19.25 10.72 -7.27
C GLN A 64 -19.47 10.56 -8.78
N LEU A 65 -18.95 11.47 -9.59
CA LEU A 65 -19.38 11.61 -10.99
C LEU A 65 -18.25 11.46 -12.02
N ASN A 66 -17.00 11.23 -11.60
CA ASN A 66 -15.89 11.11 -12.55
C ASN A 66 -15.12 9.80 -12.39
N PHE A 67 -15.10 9.03 -13.48
CA PHE A 67 -14.42 7.76 -13.58
C PHE A 67 -13.55 7.73 -14.82
N LEU A 68 -12.32 7.25 -14.66
CA LEU A 68 -11.40 6.96 -15.75
C LEU A 68 -11.32 5.46 -15.97
N ASN A 69 -11.70 5.03 -17.16
CA ASN A 69 -11.43 3.66 -17.61
C ASN A 69 -10.01 3.59 -18.17
N MET A 70 -9.15 2.81 -17.51
CA MET A 70 -7.75 2.61 -17.89
C MET A 70 -7.31 1.18 -17.53
N GLN A 71 -6.68 0.48 -18.48
CA GLN A 71 -6.16 -0.88 -18.30
C GLN A 71 -7.18 -1.88 -17.73
N GLY A 72 -8.44 -1.83 -18.21
CA GLY A 72 -9.50 -2.73 -17.74
C GLY A 72 -10.03 -2.45 -16.33
N SER A 73 -9.53 -1.40 -15.68
CA SER A 73 -10.00 -0.92 -14.39
C SER A 73 -10.73 0.42 -14.53
N THR A 74 -11.72 0.64 -13.67
CA THR A 74 -12.44 1.91 -13.56
C THR A 74 -11.95 2.62 -12.29
N ILE A 75 -11.24 3.73 -12.46
CA ILE A 75 -10.64 4.52 -11.38
C ILE A 75 -11.50 5.75 -11.13
N ARG A 76 -12.03 5.89 -9.92
CA ARG A 76 -12.72 7.09 -9.45
C ARG A 76 -11.73 8.24 -9.26
N LEU A 77 -12.10 9.40 -9.77
CA LEU A 77 -11.29 10.61 -9.70
C LEU A 77 -11.91 11.66 -8.80
N TRP A 78 -11.05 12.39 -8.10
CA TRP A 78 -11.38 13.61 -7.40
C TRP A 78 -10.40 14.71 -7.85
N ASN A 79 -10.91 15.77 -8.49
CA ASN A 79 -10.08 16.88 -8.97
C ASN A 79 -8.85 16.47 -9.81
N GLY A 80 -9.00 15.45 -10.66
CA GLY A 80 -7.95 14.99 -11.59
C GLY A 80 -6.96 13.98 -11.00
N TYR A 81 -7.12 13.60 -9.73
CA TYR A 81 -6.34 12.57 -9.07
C TYR A 81 -7.22 11.41 -8.63
N PRO A 82 -6.67 10.20 -8.38
CA PRO A 82 -7.44 9.10 -7.80
C PRO A 82 -8.08 9.52 -6.48
N ASP A 83 -9.35 9.17 -6.27
CA ASP A 83 -10.01 9.39 -5.00
C ASP A 83 -9.38 8.52 -3.89
N ARG A 84 -9.48 8.93 -2.64
CA ARG A 84 -8.89 8.28 -1.45
C ARG A 84 -9.61 7.01 -0.99
N TRP A 85 -10.40 6.41 -1.87
CA TRP A 85 -11.13 5.17 -1.59
C TRP A 85 -10.61 4.04 -2.48
N TRP A 86 -11.08 2.83 -2.22
CA TRP A 86 -10.60 1.67 -2.95
C TRP A 86 -10.85 1.79 -4.45
N ASP A 87 -12.03 2.27 -4.85
CA ASP A 87 -12.38 2.48 -6.25
C ASP A 87 -11.64 3.66 -6.92
N GLY A 88 -10.86 4.44 -6.17
CA GLY A 88 -9.92 5.42 -6.68
C GLY A 88 -8.48 4.89 -6.60
N ILE A 89 -7.76 5.30 -5.55
CA ILE A 89 -6.35 4.99 -5.35
C ILE A 89 -6.07 3.49 -5.20
N GLY A 90 -7.01 2.71 -4.66
CA GLY A 90 -6.88 1.25 -4.55
C GLY A 90 -6.80 0.54 -5.91
N MET A 91 -7.56 1.02 -6.90
CA MET A 91 -7.57 0.52 -8.28
C MET A 91 -6.34 0.93 -9.10
N THR A 92 -5.36 1.63 -8.51
CA THR A 92 -4.10 1.94 -9.19
C THR A 92 -3.14 0.76 -9.26
N LEU A 93 -3.41 -0.30 -8.50
CA LEU A 93 -2.65 -1.55 -8.54
C LEU A 93 -3.16 -2.45 -9.65
N GLN A 94 -2.23 -3.01 -10.43
CA GLN A 94 -2.57 -3.97 -11.47
C GLN A 94 -3.25 -5.21 -10.87
N GLY A 95 -4.42 -5.56 -11.40
CA GLY A 95 -5.20 -6.71 -10.92
C GLY A 95 -6.00 -6.46 -9.65
N ALA A 96 -6.09 -5.22 -9.17
CA ALA A 96 -6.95 -4.86 -8.05
C ALA A 96 -8.41 -5.29 -8.32
N PRO A 97 -9.07 -6.04 -7.42
CA PRO A 97 -10.44 -6.48 -7.63
C PRO A 97 -11.43 -5.31 -7.58
N ALA A 98 -12.35 -5.27 -8.54
CA ALA A 98 -13.56 -4.47 -8.40
C ALA A 98 -14.44 -5.07 -7.29
N ILE A 99 -14.90 -4.25 -6.35
CA ILE A 99 -15.76 -4.69 -5.24
C ILE A 99 -17.22 -4.44 -5.61
N ALA A 100 -18.09 -5.43 -5.35
CA ALA A 100 -19.53 -5.29 -5.52
C ALA A 100 -20.07 -4.16 -4.62
N GLY A 101 -20.83 -3.22 -5.19
CA GLY A 101 -21.29 -2.02 -4.49
C GLY A 101 -20.31 -0.84 -4.52
N GLY A 102 -19.11 -1.01 -5.09
CA GLY A 102 -18.09 0.02 -5.18
C GLY A 102 -17.22 0.12 -3.92
N GLY A 103 -16.07 0.78 -4.05
CA GLY A 103 -15.09 0.97 -2.97
C GLY A 103 -15.25 2.28 -2.19
N TYR A 104 -16.12 3.17 -2.66
CA TYR A 104 -16.34 4.51 -2.12
C TYR A 104 -17.01 4.47 -0.74
N LEU A 105 -16.45 5.24 0.21
CA LEU A 105 -16.89 5.28 1.62
C LEU A 105 -16.88 3.91 2.33
N SER A 106 -16.23 2.89 1.74
CA SER A 106 -16.13 1.58 2.37
C SER A 106 -15.25 1.66 3.61
N THR A 107 -15.82 1.32 4.77
CA THR A 107 -15.08 1.19 6.03
C THR A 107 -14.46 -0.20 6.20
N THR A 108 -14.82 -1.15 5.33
CA THR A 108 -14.24 -2.50 5.39
C THR A 108 -12.86 -2.49 4.73
N PRO A 109 -11.82 -3.01 5.43
CA PRO A 109 -10.50 -3.13 4.83
C PRO A 109 -10.52 -4.17 3.71
N ILE A 110 -9.76 -3.90 2.65
CA ILE A 110 -9.70 -4.74 1.47
C ILE A 110 -8.32 -5.36 1.38
N VAL A 111 -8.26 -6.69 1.43
CA VAL A 111 -7.02 -7.43 1.30
C VAL A 111 -6.75 -7.70 -0.17
N PHE A 112 -5.59 -7.24 -0.64
CA PHE A 112 -5.11 -7.52 -1.99
C PHE A 112 -3.64 -7.93 -1.94
N ASN A 113 -3.38 -9.17 -2.34
CA ASN A 113 -2.06 -9.79 -2.23
C ASN A 113 -1.56 -9.76 -0.77
N ARG A 114 -0.39 -9.17 -0.50
CA ARG A 114 0.15 -9.01 0.87
C ARG A 114 -0.31 -7.72 1.58
N PHE A 115 -1.04 -6.85 0.89
CA PHE A 115 -1.42 -5.55 1.41
C PHE A 115 -2.86 -5.57 1.89
N THR A 116 -3.12 -4.88 3.00
CA THR A 116 -4.47 -4.55 3.44
C THR A 116 -4.69 -3.06 3.22
N PHE A 117 -5.64 -2.73 2.36
CA PHE A 117 -6.05 -1.36 2.07
C PHE A 117 -7.11 -0.89 3.07
N TYR A 118 -6.94 0.33 3.55
CA TYR A 118 -7.94 1.04 4.36
C TYR A 118 -8.32 2.34 3.64
N GLY A 119 -9.62 2.62 3.57
CA GLY A 119 -10.14 3.90 3.09
C GLY A 119 -9.92 5.04 4.09
N TYR A 120 -10.20 6.26 3.67
CA TYR A 120 -10.05 7.45 4.51
C TYR A 120 -10.92 7.40 5.78
N GLY A 121 -10.42 7.97 6.88
CA GLY A 121 -11.11 8.00 8.17
C GLY A 121 -10.96 6.73 9.00
N ASN A 122 -10.07 5.81 8.60
CA ASN A 122 -9.73 4.63 9.40
C ASN A 122 -8.88 5.00 10.63
N SER A 123 -8.82 4.11 11.62
CA SER A 123 -8.00 4.30 12.83
C SER A 123 -6.66 3.56 12.79
N THR A 124 -6.33 2.89 11.68
CA THR A 124 -5.12 2.05 11.54
C THR A 124 -3.94 2.88 11.07
N LEU A 125 -4.14 3.71 10.05
CA LEU A 125 -3.11 4.60 9.53
C LEU A 125 -3.10 5.92 10.32
N PRO A 126 -1.90 6.44 10.67
CA PRO A 126 -1.79 7.75 11.32
C PRO A 126 -2.47 8.85 10.50
N GLY A 127 -3.29 9.67 11.15
CA GLY A 127 -4.06 10.74 10.50
C GLY A 127 -5.35 10.31 9.81
N GLY A 128 -5.68 9.01 9.83
CA GLY A 128 -6.84 8.47 9.11
C GLY A 128 -6.70 8.55 7.60
N ASP A 129 -5.46 8.62 7.10
CA ASP A 129 -5.17 8.58 5.68
C ASP A 129 -5.62 7.25 5.07
N ALA A 130 -6.07 7.30 3.81
CA ALA A 130 -6.26 6.07 3.06
C ALA A 130 -4.90 5.44 2.74
N GLY A 131 -4.84 4.14 2.49
CA GLY A 131 -3.57 3.53 2.09
C GLY A 131 -3.46 2.05 2.39
N TRP A 132 -2.25 1.53 2.24
CA TRP A 132 -1.94 0.12 2.37
C TRP A 132 -1.06 -0.14 3.57
N VAL A 133 -1.30 -1.27 4.22
CA VAL A 133 -0.56 -1.74 5.38
C VAL A 133 -0.09 -3.16 5.13
N LEU A 134 1.14 -3.47 5.54
CA LEU A 134 1.60 -4.85 5.70
C LEU A 134 1.11 -5.38 7.06
N ALA A 135 0.03 -6.15 7.05
CA ALA A 135 -0.62 -6.64 8.27
C ALA A 135 0.24 -7.64 9.06
N ASP A 136 1.24 -8.24 8.41
CA ASP A 136 2.21 -9.17 8.98
C ASP A 136 3.46 -8.49 9.58
N ALA A 137 3.50 -7.15 9.60
CA ALA A 137 4.59 -6.38 10.21
C ALA A 137 4.43 -6.30 11.74
N PRO A 138 5.53 -6.12 12.51
CA PRO A 138 5.48 -5.99 13.97
C PRO A 138 4.62 -4.81 14.43
N THR A 139 4.68 -3.68 13.71
CA THR A 139 3.78 -2.54 13.94
C THR A 139 3.17 -2.07 12.62
N PRO A 140 2.04 -2.67 12.21
CA PRO A 140 1.45 -2.46 10.89
C PRO A 140 1.17 -0.99 10.56
N ALA A 141 0.70 -0.19 11.53
CA ALA A 141 0.47 1.25 11.33
C ALA A 141 1.71 2.01 10.83
N HIS A 142 2.91 1.56 11.22
CA HIS A 142 4.21 2.13 10.87
C HIS A 142 4.97 1.36 9.78
N CYS A 143 4.37 0.32 9.22
CA CYS A 143 4.84 -0.40 8.03
C CYS A 143 3.78 -0.27 6.92
N SER A 144 3.66 0.93 6.37
CA SER A 144 2.52 1.35 5.55
C SER A 144 2.88 2.37 4.47
N LEU A 145 2.03 2.45 3.46
CA LEU A 145 2.01 3.51 2.46
C LEU A 145 0.68 4.23 2.56
N ALA A 146 0.70 5.48 3.03
CA ALA A 146 -0.49 6.32 3.09
C ALA A 146 -0.61 7.22 1.86
N TYR A 147 -1.85 7.45 1.45
CA TYR A 147 -2.29 8.37 0.43
C TYR A 147 -3.12 9.47 1.11
N ASN A 148 -2.51 10.64 1.25
CA ASN A 148 -3.18 11.82 1.77
C ASN A 148 -3.63 12.71 0.59
N TYR A 149 -4.94 12.85 0.46
CA TYR A 149 -5.53 13.78 -0.51
C TYR A 149 -6.84 14.34 0.01
N GLY A 150 -6.89 15.67 0.14
CA GLY A 150 -8.06 16.43 0.60
C GLY A 150 -8.88 17.07 -0.52
N GLY A 151 -8.65 16.70 -1.79
CA GLY A 151 -9.31 17.30 -2.94
C GLY A 151 -8.69 18.61 -3.44
N THR A 152 -7.80 19.24 -2.68
CA THR A 152 -7.08 20.46 -3.09
C THR A 152 -5.58 20.22 -3.17
N GLY A 153 -4.91 20.83 -4.14
CA GLY A 153 -3.47 20.67 -4.34
C GLY A 153 -3.11 19.31 -4.93
N GLN A 154 -1.87 18.86 -4.67
CA GLN A 154 -1.36 17.57 -5.15
C GLN A 154 -1.42 16.53 -4.02
N PRO A 155 -1.84 15.29 -4.32
CA PRO A 155 -1.83 14.21 -3.34
C PRO A 155 -0.42 13.90 -2.86
N GLN A 156 -0.31 13.49 -1.60
CA GLN A 156 0.95 13.11 -0.97
C GLN A 156 0.96 11.60 -0.69
N LEU A 157 2.05 10.95 -1.09
CA LEU A 157 2.35 9.58 -0.71
C LEU A 157 3.31 9.59 0.47
N ILE A 158 2.90 9.01 1.60
CA ILE A 158 3.67 9.00 2.84
C ILE A 158 4.06 7.55 3.13
N LEU A 159 5.33 7.24 2.87
CA LEU A 159 5.92 5.93 3.18
C LEU A 159 6.36 5.89 4.64
N ARG A 160 5.96 4.84 5.37
CA ARG A 160 6.38 4.57 6.75
C ARG A 160 6.99 3.18 6.82
N THR A 161 8.25 3.11 7.25
CA THR A 161 9.03 1.86 7.31
C THR A 161 9.53 1.52 8.71
N THR A 162 9.37 2.43 9.69
CA THR A 162 9.88 2.24 11.05
C THR A 162 9.23 1.07 11.80
N GLY A 163 8.08 0.59 11.30
CA GLY A 163 7.36 -0.52 11.88
C GLY A 163 7.50 -1.86 11.17
N CYS A 164 8.34 -1.90 10.13
CA CYS A 164 8.70 -3.10 9.38
C CYS A 164 9.81 -3.87 10.11
#